data_AF-A0A948UF89-F1
#
_entry.id   AF-A0A948UF89-F1
#
_cell.length_a   1.000
_cell.length_b   1.000
_cell.length_c   1.000
_cell.angle_alpha   90.00
_cell.angle_beta   90.00
_cell.angle_gamma   90.00
#
_symmetry.space_group_name_H-M   'P 1'
#
loop_
_entity.id
_entity.type
_entity.pdbx_description
1 polymer ?
#
loop_
_entity_poly.entity_id
_entity_poly.type
_entity_poly.pdbx_seq_one_letter_code
_entity_poly.pdbx_strand_id
1 'polypeptide(L)'
;MPGISHEYMTPELVNDLPEDPRAWVPRPGGGEFLPRMFDTLTGVIVNLNRYRKPGMLGRHIHGSAVYAYTLEGSWRYAEHDWVAKPGSFVFEAPGETHTLIVEQATMVGFFVWMGGYQIIDENDKIVKIENVLSLIDACDKHYRECGLGPDYVRQFIR
;
A
#
# COMPACT_ATOMS: atom_id res chain seq x y z
N MET A 1 -7.43 28.70 -21.92
CA MET A 1 -6.66 27.64 -22.58
C MET A 1 -5.45 27.35 -21.71
N PRO A 2 -5.09 26.08 -21.46
CA PRO A 2 -3.83 25.76 -20.81
C PRO A 2 -2.67 26.38 -21.60
N GLY A 3 -1.58 26.77 -20.92
CA GLY A 3 -0.36 27.18 -21.62
C GLY A 3 0.30 25.99 -22.33
N ILE A 4 1.13 26.26 -23.34
CA ILE A 4 1.84 25.23 -24.14
C ILE A 4 2.61 24.24 -23.25
N SER A 5 3.14 24.69 -22.10
CA SER A 5 3.85 23.83 -21.15
C SER A 5 3.00 22.67 -20.62
N HIS A 6 1.68 22.80 -20.61
CA HIS A 6 0.75 21.76 -20.18
C HIS A 6 0.77 20.53 -21.11
N GLU A 7 1.14 20.68 -22.38
CA GLU A 7 1.24 19.58 -23.35
C GLU A 7 2.38 18.61 -23.03
N TYR A 8 3.37 19.04 -22.24
CA TYR A 8 4.51 18.23 -21.84
C TYR A 8 4.36 17.60 -20.45
N MET A 9 3.22 17.81 -19.77
CA MET A 9 2.97 17.24 -18.45
C MET A 9 2.65 15.75 -18.53
N THR A 10 3.09 15.00 -17.52
CA THR A 10 2.67 13.61 -17.34
C THR A 10 1.15 13.54 -17.25
N PRO A 11 0.47 12.64 -17.98
CA PRO A 11 -0.98 12.49 -17.90
C PRO A 11 -1.47 12.21 -16.48
N GLU A 12 -2.60 12.81 -16.14
CA GLU A 12 -3.31 12.56 -14.89
C GLU A 12 -3.63 11.06 -14.73
N LEU A 13 -3.72 10.60 -13.48
CA LEU A 13 -4.14 9.24 -13.16
C LEU A 13 -5.55 9.27 -12.57
N VAL A 14 -6.47 8.62 -13.27
CA VAL A 14 -7.80 8.33 -12.77
C VAL A 14 -8.03 6.84 -12.87
N ASN A 15 -8.34 6.22 -11.76
CA ASN A 15 -8.78 4.84 -11.70
C ASN A 15 -9.92 4.73 -10.68
N ASP A 16 -10.89 3.89 -10.98
CA ASP A 16 -12.01 3.57 -10.09
C ASP A 16 -11.71 2.32 -9.26
N LEU A 17 -12.55 2.03 -8.26
CA LEU A 17 -12.47 0.75 -7.58
C LEU A 17 -12.82 -0.37 -8.56
N PRO A 18 -12.00 -1.43 -8.66
CA PRO A 18 -12.27 -2.52 -9.57
C PRO A 18 -13.46 -3.35 -9.08
N GLU A 19 -14.37 -3.71 -9.98
CA GLU A 19 -15.43 -4.68 -9.70
C GLU A 19 -14.87 -6.10 -9.60
N ASP A 20 -13.82 -6.41 -10.37
CA ASP A 20 -13.17 -7.71 -10.38
C ASP A 20 -12.32 -7.91 -9.11
N PRO A 21 -12.67 -8.87 -8.22
CA PRO A 21 -11.92 -9.09 -6.99
C PRO A 21 -10.48 -9.55 -7.24
N ARG A 22 -10.15 -10.08 -8.43
CA ARG A 22 -8.79 -10.49 -8.80
C ARG A 22 -7.82 -9.33 -8.87
N ALA A 23 -8.30 -8.09 -8.94
CA ALA A 23 -7.46 -6.89 -8.90
C ALA A 23 -6.75 -6.69 -7.55
N TRP A 24 -7.27 -7.30 -6.48
CA TRP A 24 -6.63 -7.29 -5.16
C TRP A 24 -5.51 -8.32 -5.11
N VAL A 25 -4.30 -7.86 -4.83
CA VAL A 25 -3.08 -8.67 -4.77
C VAL A 25 -2.91 -9.25 -3.36
N PRO A 26 -2.99 -10.57 -3.15
CA PRO A 26 -2.80 -11.17 -1.84
C PRO A 26 -1.40 -10.87 -1.28
N ARG A 27 -1.33 -10.56 0.00
CA ARG A 27 -0.10 -10.28 0.75
C ARG A 27 0.05 -11.25 1.92
N PRO A 28 1.30 -11.50 2.38
CA PRO A 28 1.53 -12.25 3.61
C PRO A 28 0.76 -11.65 4.80
N GLY A 29 0.45 -12.48 5.81
CA GLY A 29 -0.24 -12.01 7.01
C GLY A 29 -1.74 -11.76 6.86
N GLY A 30 -2.32 -12.09 5.69
CA GLY A 30 -3.76 -12.05 5.44
C GLY A 30 -4.28 -10.74 4.84
N GLY A 31 -3.37 -9.80 4.52
CA GLY A 31 -3.71 -8.56 3.84
C GLY A 31 -3.87 -8.74 2.33
N GLU A 32 -4.58 -7.81 1.71
CA GLU A 32 -4.73 -7.68 0.27
C GLU A 32 -4.38 -6.24 -0.12
N PHE A 33 -3.58 -6.09 -1.17
CA PHE A 33 -3.08 -4.81 -1.66
C PHE A 33 -3.74 -4.47 -2.99
N LEU A 34 -4.25 -3.25 -3.12
CA LEU A 34 -4.76 -2.72 -4.38
C LEU A 34 -3.98 -1.44 -4.75
N PRO A 35 -3.11 -1.47 -5.76
CA PRO A 35 -2.39 -0.29 -6.20
C PRO A 35 -3.35 0.77 -6.73
N ARG A 36 -3.09 2.04 -6.39
CA ARG A 36 -3.74 3.21 -6.98
C ARG A 36 -2.73 4.04 -7.78
N MET A 37 -1.48 4.11 -7.34
CA MET A 37 -0.38 4.75 -8.07
C MET A 37 0.97 4.17 -7.65
N PHE A 38 1.86 4.01 -8.63
CA PHE A 38 3.29 3.78 -8.45
C PHE A 38 4.04 4.89 -9.19
N ASP A 39 4.63 5.84 -8.46
CA ASP A 39 5.55 6.81 -9.03
C ASP A 39 6.97 6.24 -8.97
N THR A 40 7.48 5.86 -10.13
CA THR A 40 8.78 5.21 -10.28
C THR A 40 9.96 6.17 -10.22
N LEU A 41 9.71 7.49 -10.32
CA LEU A 41 10.73 8.53 -10.21
C LEU A 41 10.96 8.94 -8.76
N THR A 42 9.89 9.21 -8.02
CA THR A 42 9.98 9.69 -6.62
C THR A 42 9.89 8.57 -5.60
N GLY A 43 9.41 7.40 -6.00
CA GLY A 43 9.21 6.27 -5.10
C GLY A 43 7.89 6.32 -4.32
N VAL A 44 6.97 7.22 -4.67
CA VAL A 44 5.65 7.34 -4.03
C VAL A 44 4.75 6.17 -4.43
N ILE A 45 4.06 5.61 -3.44
CA ILE A 45 3.10 4.53 -3.57
C ILE A 45 1.79 5.00 -2.96
N VAL A 46 0.72 4.83 -3.71
CA VAL A 46 -0.65 5.05 -3.24
C VAL A 46 -1.40 3.74 -3.40
N ASN A 47 -2.03 3.28 -2.33
CA ASN A 47 -2.74 2.00 -2.36
C ASN A 47 -3.93 1.97 -1.40
N LEU A 48 -4.81 1.01 -1.64
CA LEU A 48 -5.70 0.50 -0.61
C LEU A 48 -5.09 -0.77 -0.03
N ASN A 49 -5.16 -0.94 1.29
CA ASN A 49 -4.92 -2.19 1.97
C ASN A 49 -6.22 -2.69 2.57
N ARG A 50 -6.49 -3.98 2.44
CA ARG A 50 -7.69 -4.62 3.00
C ARG A 50 -7.36 -5.87 3.78
N TYR A 51 -8.07 -6.08 4.88
CA TYR A 51 -8.10 -7.35 5.62
C TYR A 51 -9.55 -7.82 5.78
N ARG A 52 -9.86 -8.98 5.20
CA ARG A 52 -11.20 -9.62 5.28
C ARG A 52 -11.37 -10.54 6.49
N LYS A 53 -10.30 -10.77 7.23
CA LYS A 53 -10.22 -11.59 8.44
C LYS A 53 -9.11 -11.01 9.34
N PRO A 54 -9.03 -11.40 10.62
CA PRO A 54 -7.93 -10.97 11.46
C PRO A 54 -6.57 -11.29 10.82
N GLY A 55 -5.63 -10.38 10.96
CA GLY A 55 -4.34 -10.46 10.29
C GLY A 55 -3.35 -9.45 10.83
N MET A 56 -2.10 -9.59 10.38
CA MET A 56 -1.00 -8.78 10.87
C MET A 56 0.05 -8.59 9.78
N LEU A 57 0.58 -7.38 9.65
CA LEU A 57 1.85 -7.14 8.98
C LEU A 57 2.93 -7.11 10.06
N GLY A 58 3.92 -8.00 9.92
CA GLY A 58 5.02 -8.10 10.86
C GLY A 58 5.78 -6.79 11.03
N ARG A 59 6.62 -6.73 12.06
CA ARG A 59 7.36 -5.54 12.43
C ARG A 59 8.14 -4.98 11.24
N HIS A 60 7.97 -3.69 10.97
CA HIS A 60 8.59 -3.05 9.82
C HIS A 60 8.85 -1.57 10.08
N ILE A 61 9.76 -1.02 9.27
CA ILE A 61 10.20 0.37 9.35
C ILE A 61 10.10 1.02 7.96
N HIS A 62 9.63 2.26 7.95
CA HIS A 62 9.61 3.10 6.75
C HIS A 62 10.73 4.14 6.84
N GLY A 63 11.49 4.31 5.75
CA GLY A 63 12.49 5.37 5.66
C GLY A 63 11.88 6.76 5.42
N SER A 64 10.57 6.82 5.16
CA SER A 64 9.82 8.04 4.89
C SER A 64 8.50 8.03 5.65
N ALA A 65 7.73 9.13 5.54
CA ALA A 65 6.45 9.24 6.19
C ALA A 65 5.40 8.36 5.50
N VAL A 66 4.49 7.81 6.30
CA VAL A 66 3.25 7.17 5.84
C VAL A 66 2.07 8.01 6.28
N TYR A 67 1.13 8.20 5.37
CA TYR A 67 -0.16 8.82 5.64
C TYR A 67 -1.24 7.80 5.36
N ALA A 68 -2.11 7.57 6.34
CA ALA A 68 -3.21 6.64 6.19
C ALA A 68 -4.55 7.29 6.51
N TYR A 69 -5.59 6.84 5.82
CA TYR A 69 -6.97 7.17 6.12
C TYR A 69 -7.82 5.91 6.14
N THR A 70 -8.48 5.64 7.27
CA THR A 70 -9.26 4.44 7.45
C THR A 70 -10.65 4.62 6.85
N LEU A 71 -11.01 3.75 5.92
CA LEU A 71 -12.30 3.75 5.22
C LEU A 71 -13.28 2.79 5.88
N GLU A 72 -12.82 1.60 6.27
CA GLU A 72 -13.66 0.55 6.86
C GLU A 72 -12.92 -0.18 7.99
N GLY A 73 -13.70 -0.72 8.93
CA GLY A 73 -13.22 -1.51 10.07
C GLY A 73 -12.25 -0.78 10.98
N SER A 74 -11.35 -1.53 11.60
CA SER A 74 -10.38 -0.97 12.55
C SER A 74 -9.05 -1.69 12.53
N TRP A 75 -8.00 -0.96 12.87
CA TRP A 75 -6.64 -1.48 12.97
C TRP A 75 -5.82 -0.64 13.94
N ARG A 76 -4.68 -1.17 14.38
CA ARG A 76 -3.75 -0.49 15.29
C ARG A 76 -2.32 -0.90 15.00
N TYR A 77 -1.38 -0.16 15.57
CA TYR A 77 -0.02 -0.64 15.77
C TYR A 77 0.11 -1.28 17.14
N ALA A 78 0.94 -2.32 17.27
CA ALA A 78 1.17 -2.99 18.55
C ALA A 78 1.84 -2.05 19.57
N GLU A 79 2.59 -1.08 19.07
CA GLU A 79 3.47 -0.17 19.76
C GLU A 79 2.75 1.10 20.25
N HIS A 80 1.45 1.24 19.97
CA HIS A 80 0.66 2.42 20.32
C HIS A 80 -0.69 2.08 20.94
N ASP A 81 -1.21 3.00 21.76
CA ASP A 81 -2.47 2.83 22.50
C ASP A 81 -3.73 3.20 21.69
N TRP A 82 -3.57 3.74 20.49
CA TRP A 82 -4.68 4.16 19.65
C TRP A 82 -5.20 3.03 18.77
N VAL A 83 -6.47 3.16 18.34
CA VAL A 83 -7.09 2.30 17.34
C VAL A 83 -7.68 3.20 16.25
N ALA A 84 -7.24 2.99 15.01
CA ALA A 84 -7.79 3.68 13.86
C ALA A 84 -9.11 3.03 13.45
N LYS A 85 -10.14 3.83 13.18
CA LYS A 85 -11.50 3.44 12.80
C LYS A 85 -11.97 4.28 11.60
N PRO A 86 -13.13 4.04 10.98
CA PRO A 86 -13.54 4.80 9.80
C PRO A 86 -13.52 6.30 10.09
N GLY A 87 -12.84 7.06 9.23
CA GLY A 87 -12.61 8.51 9.41
C GLY A 87 -11.33 8.89 10.15
N SER A 88 -10.57 7.94 10.70
CA SER A 88 -9.27 8.21 11.30
C SER A 88 -8.22 8.53 10.24
N PHE A 89 -7.52 9.64 10.42
CA PHE A 89 -6.25 9.93 9.76
C PHE A 89 -5.10 9.50 10.67
N VAL A 90 -4.10 8.82 10.10
CA VAL A 90 -2.89 8.38 10.79
C VAL A 90 -1.68 8.93 10.05
N PHE A 91 -0.75 9.48 10.81
CA PHE A 91 0.57 9.88 10.34
C PHE A 91 1.61 9.04 11.05
N GLU A 92 2.51 8.45 10.28
CA GLU A 92 3.64 7.67 10.80
C GLU A 92 4.93 8.43 10.48
N ALA A 93 5.69 8.71 11.53
CA ALA A 93 6.96 9.40 11.39
C ALA A 93 8.01 8.47 10.74
N PRO A 94 8.88 8.99 9.86
CA PRO A 94 10.00 8.22 9.33
C PRO A 94 10.85 7.60 10.43
N GLY A 95 11.26 6.34 10.25
CA GLY A 95 12.10 5.62 11.20
C GLY A 95 11.36 4.97 12.37
N GLU A 96 10.05 5.17 12.48
CA GLU A 96 9.22 4.46 13.48
C GLU A 96 9.03 3.00 13.04
N THR A 97 9.17 2.08 13.99
CA THR A 97 9.10 0.64 13.74
C THR A 97 7.84 0.10 14.39
N HIS A 98 6.93 -0.41 13.57
CA HIS A 98 5.61 -0.81 14.04
C HIS A 98 5.12 -2.13 13.45
N THR A 99 4.08 -2.67 14.08
CA THR A 99 3.43 -3.92 13.72
C THR A 99 1.95 -3.69 13.48
N LEU A 100 1.50 -3.71 12.21
CA LEU A 100 0.08 -3.47 11.88
C LEU A 100 -0.75 -4.68 12.30
N ILE A 101 -1.77 -4.47 13.12
CA ILE A 101 -2.68 -5.52 13.58
C ILE A 101 -4.12 -5.16 13.20
N VAL A 102 -4.81 -6.13 12.61
CA VAL A 102 -6.26 -6.13 12.38
C VAL A 102 -6.86 -7.25 13.22
N GLU A 103 -7.55 -6.89 14.30
CA GLU A 103 -8.13 -7.87 15.24
C GLU A 103 -9.53 -8.33 14.82
N GLN A 104 -10.27 -7.49 14.09
CA GLN A 104 -11.62 -7.76 13.62
C GLN A 104 -11.66 -7.86 12.10
N ALA A 105 -12.46 -8.78 11.56
CA ALA A 105 -12.63 -8.96 10.12
C ALA A 105 -13.38 -7.77 9.51
N THR A 106 -12.69 -6.78 8.89
CA THR A 106 -13.19 -5.80 7.87
C THR A 106 -12.34 -4.51 7.75
N MET A 107 -11.00 -4.56 7.75
CA MET A 107 -10.22 -3.31 7.56
C MET A 107 -10.11 -2.94 6.07
N VAL A 108 -10.35 -1.67 5.73
CA VAL A 108 -9.89 -1.03 4.49
C VAL A 108 -9.25 0.32 4.83
N GLY A 109 -7.98 0.50 4.47
CA GLY A 109 -7.27 1.78 4.63
C GLY A 109 -6.67 2.27 3.32
N PHE A 110 -6.71 3.58 3.11
CA PHE A 110 -5.99 4.28 2.05
C PHE A 110 -4.64 4.75 2.57
N PHE A 111 -3.57 4.41 1.87
CA PHE A 111 -2.20 4.69 2.28
C PHE A 111 -1.44 5.45 1.19
N VAL A 112 -0.64 6.42 1.63
CA VAL A 112 0.35 7.15 0.82
C VAL A 112 1.68 7.07 1.53
N TRP A 113 2.70 6.55 0.86
CA TRP A 113 4.02 6.34 1.44
C TRP A 113 5.09 6.36 0.34
N MET A 114 6.37 6.45 0.72
CA MET A 114 7.47 6.64 -0.22
C MET A 114 8.70 5.80 0.12
N GLY A 115 9.47 5.45 -0.90
CA GLY A 115 10.82 4.87 -0.74
C GLY A 115 10.85 3.40 -0.33
N GLY A 116 9.74 2.84 0.17
CA GLY A 116 9.67 1.45 0.59
C GLY A 116 9.62 1.24 2.11
N TYR A 117 9.55 -0.02 2.52
CA TYR A 117 9.71 -0.43 3.91
C TYR A 117 10.60 -1.66 4.04
N GLN A 118 11.09 -1.89 5.25
CA GLN A 118 11.93 -3.04 5.58
C GLN A 118 11.24 -3.86 6.66
N ILE A 119 11.11 -5.18 6.46
CA ILE A 119 10.64 -6.10 7.50
C ILE A 119 11.82 -6.42 8.43
N ILE A 120 11.58 -6.30 9.73
CA ILE A 120 12.57 -6.51 10.78
C ILE A 120 12.17 -7.76 11.60
N ASP A 121 13.10 -8.71 11.76
CA ASP A 121 12.90 -9.89 12.62
C ASP A 121 13.04 -9.55 14.12
N GLU A 122 12.82 -10.51 15.01
CA GLU A 122 12.92 -10.33 16.46
C GLU A 122 14.31 -9.92 16.99
N ASN A 123 15.37 -10.01 16.18
CA ASN A 123 16.74 -9.66 16.53
C ASN A 123 17.19 -8.33 15.89
N ASP A 124 16.23 -7.49 15.48
CA ASP A 124 16.44 -6.20 14.82
C ASP A 124 17.19 -6.30 13.47
N LYS A 125 17.10 -7.45 12.79
CA LYS A 125 17.69 -7.62 11.45
C LYS A 125 16.67 -7.42 10.35
N ILE A 126 17.11 -6.75 9.29
CA ILE A 126 16.35 -6.62 8.05
C ILE A 126 16.30 -7.97 7.35
N VAL A 127 15.11 -8.53 7.19
CA VAL A 127 14.89 -9.82 6.50
C VAL A 127 14.22 -9.66 5.14
N LYS A 128 13.61 -8.50 4.87
CA LYS A 128 13.02 -8.19 3.57
C LYS A 128 13.03 -6.68 3.34
N ILE A 129 13.26 -6.29 2.09
CA ILE A 129 13.10 -4.92 1.62
C ILE A 129 11.99 -4.92 0.57
N GLU A 130 11.05 -4.00 0.68
CA GLU A 130 10.05 -3.72 -0.35
C GLU A 130 10.12 -2.27 -0.76
N ASN A 131 10.06 -2.03 -2.06
CA ASN A 131 10.00 -0.71 -2.70
C ASN A 131 9.04 -0.76 -3.90
N VAL A 132 8.91 0.37 -4.61
CA VAL A 132 8.04 0.49 -5.80
C VAL A 132 8.28 -0.64 -6.80
N LEU A 133 9.53 -0.95 -7.14
CA LEU A 133 9.85 -1.96 -8.16
C LEU A 133 9.44 -3.36 -7.71
N SER A 134 9.77 -3.75 -6.49
CA SER A 134 9.37 -5.06 -5.96
C SER A 134 7.84 -5.22 -5.84
N LEU A 135 7.12 -4.11 -5.63
CA LEU A 135 5.66 -4.12 -5.58
C LEU A 135 5.05 -4.20 -6.97
N ILE A 136 5.63 -3.51 -7.95
CA ILE A 136 5.26 -3.67 -9.37
C ILE A 136 5.45 -5.13 -9.79
N ASP A 137 6.59 -5.74 -9.48
CA ASP A 137 6.87 -7.15 -9.81
C ASP A 137 5.85 -8.10 -9.17
N ALA A 138 5.52 -7.86 -7.89
CA ALA A 138 4.52 -8.67 -7.19
C ALA A 138 3.11 -8.51 -7.81
N CYS A 139 2.73 -7.29 -8.22
CA CYS A 139 1.45 -7.02 -8.87
C CYS A 139 1.40 -7.61 -10.29
N ASP A 140 2.44 -7.41 -11.11
CA ASP A 140 2.54 -7.96 -12.47
C ASP A 140 2.42 -9.49 -12.46
N LYS A 141 3.17 -10.14 -11.56
CA LYS A 141 3.10 -11.59 -11.37
C LYS A 141 1.67 -12.05 -11.08
N HIS A 142 1.02 -11.45 -10.07
CA HIS A 142 -0.34 -11.80 -9.69
C HIS A 142 -1.34 -11.59 -10.83
N TYR A 143 -1.27 -10.46 -11.54
CA TYR A 143 -2.19 -10.15 -12.63
C TYR A 143 -2.03 -11.06 -13.84
N ARG A 144 -0.81 -11.52 -14.13
CA ARG A 144 -0.59 -12.58 -15.13
C ARG A 144 -1.22 -13.90 -14.70
N GLU A 145 -0.98 -14.32 -13.45
CA GLU A 145 -1.46 -15.60 -12.92
C GLU A 145 -2.99 -15.66 -12.83
N CYS A 146 -3.65 -14.55 -12.51
CA CYS A 146 -5.12 -14.50 -12.38
C CYS A 146 -5.85 -14.17 -13.70
N GLY A 147 -5.11 -13.96 -14.79
CA GLY A 147 -5.66 -13.74 -16.13
C GLY A 147 -6.07 -12.30 -16.45
N LEU A 148 -5.72 -11.32 -15.61
CA LEU A 148 -5.86 -9.88 -15.93
C LEU A 148 -4.80 -9.41 -16.92
N GLY A 149 -3.68 -10.13 -17.00
CA GLY A 149 -2.62 -9.89 -17.96
C GLY A 149 -1.61 -8.82 -17.52
N PRO A 150 -0.51 -8.69 -18.26
CA PRO A 150 0.65 -7.89 -17.86
C PRO A 150 0.43 -6.38 -17.97
N ASP A 151 -0.48 -5.95 -18.86
CA ASP A 151 -0.74 -4.52 -19.02
C ASP A 151 -1.60 -3.96 -17.90
N TYR A 152 -2.21 -4.83 -17.08
CA TYR A 152 -3.04 -4.40 -15.96
C TYR A 152 -2.25 -3.60 -14.92
N VAL A 153 -0.99 -3.97 -14.60
CA VAL A 153 -0.20 -3.18 -13.64
C VAL A 153 0.18 -1.80 -14.19
N ARG A 154 0.34 -1.68 -15.53
CA ARG A 154 0.84 -0.45 -16.18
C ARG A 154 -0.10 0.73 -15.97
N GLN A 155 -1.39 0.48 -15.78
CA GLN A 155 -2.36 1.56 -15.54
C GLN A 155 -2.04 2.38 -14.27
N PHE A 156 -1.32 1.80 -13.31
CA PHE A 156 -0.96 2.45 -12.04
C PHE A 156 0.39 3.16 -12.08
N ILE A 157 1.21 2.96 -13.11
CA ILE A 157 2.60 3.44 -13.14
C ILE A 157 2.67 4.88 -13.65
N ARG A 158 3.49 5.70 -12.99
CA ARG A 158 3.88 7.05 -13.37
C ARG A 158 5.39 7.22 -13.36
#